data_AF-A0A3C2C491-F1
#
_entry.id   AF-A0A3C2C491-F1
#
_cell.length_a   1.000
_cell.length_b   1.000
_cell.length_c   1.000
_cell.angle_alpha   90.00
_cell.angle_beta   90.00
_cell.angle_gamma   90.00
#
_symmetry.space_group_name_H-M   'P 1'
#
loop_
_entity.id
_entity.type
_entity.pdbx_description
1 polymer ?
#
loop_
_entity_poly.entity_id
_entity_poly.type
_entity_poly.pdbx_seq_one_letter_code
_entity_poly.pdbx_strand_id
1 'polypeptide(L)'
;MNTFSTATAIGNIKVKNKVLSDTMKLLSYTLVFGGLASWLSIVSGAGFGSAIVSSIAAIAVIWFVLPKTQNSNKGILTAFAIAGLLGYSIGPMLTYYLAMPNGADLVFQALTGTGVSFFAISFYAQNTKKDFSFLNGMIFFAMIGIIVLSIINFFFIESTGFSLFMSFAIVL
;
A
#
# COMPACT_ATOMS: atom_id res chain seq x y z
N MET A 1 19.26 -43.29 -12.86
CA MET A 1 19.27 -42.09 -13.72
C MET A 1 18.32 -41.05 -13.11
N ASN A 2 18.60 -40.57 -11.88
CA ASN A 2 17.61 -39.80 -11.07
C ASN A 2 18.19 -38.50 -10.47
N THR A 3 19.39 -38.08 -10.86
CA THR A 3 20.09 -36.91 -10.29
C THR A 3 19.67 -35.57 -10.91
N PHE A 4 18.93 -35.58 -12.03
CA PHE A 4 18.48 -34.35 -12.73
C PHE A 4 17.19 -33.72 -12.16
N SER A 5 16.43 -34.45 -11.34
CA SER A 5 15.18 -33.94 -10.73
C SER A 5 15.47 -33.07 -9.49
N THR A 6 16.44 -33.45 -8.67
CA THR A 6 16.79 -32.74 -7.43
C THR A 6 17.45 -31.38 -7.69
N ALA A 7 18.30 -31.26 -8.72
CA ALA A 7 18.92 -29.98 -9.10
C ALA A 7 17.88 -28.96 -9.61
N THR A 8 16.88 -29.42 -10.36
CA THR A 8 15.78 -28.60 -10.89
C THR A 8 14.82 -28.15 -9.78
N ALA A 9 14.57 -29.00 -8.78
CA ALA A 9 13.78 -28.67 -7.60
C ALA A 9 14.49 -27.65 -6.67
N ILE A 10 15.79 -27.84 -6.41
CA ILE A 10 16.60 -26.90 -5.61
C ILE A 10 16.72 -25.54 -6.33
N GLY A 11 16.89 -25.54 -7.66
CA GLY A 11 16.86 -24.33 -8.48
C GLY A 11 15.53 -23.59 -8.41
N ASN A 12 14.40 -24.29 -8.54
CA ASN A 12 13.07 -23.70 -8.45
C ASN A 12 12.74 -23.13 -7.06
N ILE A 13 13.17 -23.78 -5.97
CA ILE A 13 12.97 -23.27 -4.61
C ILE A 13 13.81 -22.00 -4.38
N LYS A 14 15.07 -21.98 -4.87
CA LYS A 14 15.94 -20.80 -4.76
C LYS A 14 15.45 -19.62 -5.59
N VAL A 15 14.88 -19.87 -6.78
CA VAL A 15 14.28 -18.85 -7.66
C VAL A 15 12.95 -18.32 -7.09
N LYS A 16 12.06 -19.18 -6.58
CA LYS A 16 10.80 -18.74 -5.94
C LYS A 16 11.04 -17.84 -4.73
N ASN A 17 11.98 -18.20 -3.86
CA ASN A 17 12.32 -17.38 -2.70
C ASN A 17 12.99 -16.06 -3.10
N LYS A 18 13.77 -16.06 -4.20
CA LYS A 18 14.42 -14.85 -4.72
C LYS A 18 13.40 -13.83 -5.22
N VAL A 19 12.40 -14.24 -6.00
CA VAL A 19 11.34 -13.33 -6.51
C VAL A 19 10.50 -12.77 -5.37
N LEU A 20 10.16 -13.57 -4.35
CA LEU A 20 9.43 -13.09 -3.17
C LEU A 20 10.24 -12.04 -2.39
N SER A 21 11.52 -12.33 -2.11
CA SER A 21 12.43 -11.37 -1.47
C SER A 21 12.56 -10.09 -2.29
N ASP A 22 12.75 -10.21 -3.61
CA ASP A 22 12.96 -9.06 -4.49
C ASP A 22 11.68 -8.21 -4.62
N THR A 23 10.50 -8.83 -4.58
CA THR A 23 9.20 -8.14 -4.55
C THR A 23 9.00 -7.39 -3.24
N MET A 24 9.30 -8.01 -2.10
CA MET A 24 9.18 -7.37 -0.78
C MET A 24 10.18 -6.22 -0.60
N LYS A 25 11.39 -6.34 -1.14
CA LYS A 25 12.36 -5.25 -1.22
C LYS A 25 11.84 -4.11 -2.10
N LEU A 26 11.33 -4.42 -3.29
CA LEU A 26 10.79 -3.41 -4.19
C LEU A 26 9.62 -2.66 -3.56
N LEU A 27 8.70 -3.38 -2.93
CA LEU A 27 7.56 -2.81 -2.20
C LEU A 27 8.02 -1.89 -1.06
N SER A 28 9.01 -2.33 -0.28
CA SER A 28 9.59 -1.51 0.80
C SER A 28 10.18 -0.22 0.27
N TYR A 29 10.95 -0.27 -0.82
CA TYR A 29 11.50 0.92 -1.44
C TYR A 29 10.40 1.85 -1.99
N THR A 30 9.34 1.30 -2.59
CA THR A 30 8.20 2.12 -3.06
C THR A 30 7.45 2.80 -1.91
N LEU A 31 7.37 2.15 -0.75
CA LEU A 31 6.69 2.69 0.43
C LEU A 31 7.49 3.85 1.05
N VAL A 32 8.81 3.68 1.19
CA VAL A 32 9.71 4.77 1.61
C VAL A 32 9.66 5.94 0.63
N PHE A 33 9.71 5.66 -0.67
CA PHE A 33 9.63 6.68 -1.71
C PHE A 33 8.29 7.43 -1.68
N GLY A 34 7.17 6.72 -1.50
CA GLY A 34 5.85 7.35 -1.36
C GLY A 34 5.74 8.26 -0.14
N GLY A 35 6.32 7.84 1.00
CA GLY A 35 6.43 8.68 2.20
C GLY A 35 7.24 9.95 1.96
N LEU A 36 8.39 9.84 1.29
CA LEU A 36 9.21 11.00 0.90
C LEU A 36 8.50 11.92 -0.09
N ALA A 37 7.78 11.37 -1.07
CA ALA A 37 7.01 12.16 -2.03
C ALA A 37 5.86 12.93 -1.36
N SER A 38 5.20 12.32 -0.37
CA SER A 38 4.19 12.98 0.46
C SER A 38 4.79 14.10 1.30
N TRP A 39 5.96 13.86 1.91
CA TRP A 39 6.70 14.89 2.64
C TRP A 39 7.09 16.08 1.74
N LEU A 40 7.59 15.81 0.53
CA LEU A 40 7.91 16.84 -0.46
C LEU A 40 6.67 17.67 -0.82
N SER A 41 5.49 17.05 -0.94
CA SER A 41 4.23 17.72 -1.22
C SER A 41 3.80 18.69 -0.12
N ILE A 42 4.03 18.32 1.14
CA ILE A 42 3.80 19.20 2.31
C ILE A 42 4.73 20.41 2.25
N VAL A 43 6.03 20.19 2.02
CA VAL A 43 7.03 21.27 1.97
C VAL A 43 6.81 22.20 0.77
N SER A 44 6.37 21.68 -0.37
CA SER A 44 6.07 22.48 -1.56
C SER A 44 4.75 23.27 -1.46
N GLY A 45 3.98 23.11 -0.38
CA GLY A 45 2.70 23.79 -0.21
C GLY A 45 1.66 23.39 -1.25
N ALA A 46 1.65 22.11 -1.64
CA ALA A 46 0.76 21.58 -2.65
C ALA A 46 -0.71 21.88 -2.28
N GLY A 47 -1.40 22.70 -3.06
CA GLY A 47 -2.83 22.96 -2.91
C GLY A 47 -3.67 21.79 -3.41
N PHE A 48 -4.96 21.73 -3.03
CA PHE A 48 -5.91 20.69 -3.46
C PHE A 48 -5.96 20.48 -4.99
N GLY A 49 -5.76 21.56 -5.77
CA GLY A 49 -5.66 21.48 -7.23
C GLY A 49 -4.45 20.70 -7.74
N SER A 50 -3.29 20.82 -7.08
CA SER A 50 -2.09 20.06 -7.44
C SER A 50 -2.18 18.58 -7.07
N ALA A 51 -2.91 18.24 -6.00
CA ALA A 51 -3.21 16.84 -5.67
C ALA A 51 -4.10 16.18 -6.72
N ILE A 52 -5.19 16.83 -7.12
CA ILE A 52 -6.08 16.31 -8.17
C ILE A 52 -5.31 16.11 -9.47
N VAL A 53 -4.47 17.07 -9.87
CA VAL A 53 -3.61 16.94 -11.06
C VAL A 53 -2.64 15.77 -10.93
N SER A 54 -2.00 15.59 -9.77
CA SER A 54 -1.08 14.46 -9.54
C SER A 54 -1.78 13.10 -9.50
N SER A 55 -3.01 13.02 -9.01
CA SER A 55 -3.84 11.81 -9.03
C SER A 55 -4.30 11.46 -10.44
N ILE A 56 -4.77 12.45 -11.21
CA ILE A 56 -5.13 12.26 -12.63
C ILE A 56 -3.89 11.87 -13.44
N ALA A 57 -2.74 12.48 -13.17
CA ALA A 57 -1.48 12.11 -13.80
C ALA A 57 -1.06 10.69 -13.41
N ALA A 58 -1.22 10.26 -12.16
CA ALA A 58 -0.97 8.87 -11.75
C ALA A 58 -1.86 7.89 -12.51
N ILE A 59 -3.16 8.18 -12.65
CA ILE A 59 -4.11 7.36 -13.40
C ILE A 59 -3.71 7.29 -14.88
N ALA A 60 -3.30 8.41 -15.49
CA ALA A 60 -2.82 8.45 -16.86
C ALA A 60 -1.53 7.61 -17.05
N VAL A 61 -0.59 7.66 -16.10
CA VAL A 61 0.64 6.86 -16.14
C VAL A 61 0.33 5.38 -15.96
N ILE A 62 -0.60 5.02 -15.07
CA ILE A 62 -1.08 3.64 -14.89
C ILE A 62 -1.69 3.11 -16.19
N TRP A 63 -2.55 3.88 -16.84
CA TRP A 63 -3.28 3.41 -18.02
C TRP A 63 -2.44 3.42 -19.30
N PHE A 64 -1.47 4.34 -19.43
CA PHE A 64 -0.75 4.55 -20.70
C PHE A 64 0.69 4.01 -20.68
N VAL A 65 1.37 4.10 -19.55
CA VAL A 65 2.81 3.79 -19.43
C VAL A 65 3.04 2.44 -18.78
N LEU A 66 2.20 2.08 -17.80
CA LEU A 66 2.31 0.78 -17.14
C LEU A 66 2.18 -0.37 -18.13
N PRO A 67 1.11 -0.51 -18.97
CA PRO A 67 0.98 -1.61 -19.93
C PRO A 67 2.14 -1.70 -20.93
N LYS A 68 2.81 -0.57 -21.22
CA LYS A 68 3.97 -0.52 -22.11
C LYS A 68 5.31 -0.85 -21.43
N THR A 69 5.36 -0.84 -20.10
CA THR A 69 6.60 -1.05 -19.32
C THR A 69 6.58 -2.30 -18.44
N GLN A 70 5.49 -3.10 -18.46
CA GLN A 70 5.27 -4.25 -17.56
C GLN A 70 6.33 -5.36 -17.66
N ASN A 71 6.93 -5.58 -18.84
CA ASN A 71 7.87 -6.69 -19.08
C ASN A 71 9.35 -6.24 -19.11
N SER A 72 9.69 -5.07 -18.58
CA SER A 72 11.06 -4.52 -18.64
C SER A 72 11.48 -3.87 -17.34
N ASN A 73 12.80 -3.75 -17.09
CA ASN A 73 13.36 -3.01 -15.95
C ASN A 73 12.84 -1.56 -15.85
N LYS A 74 12.33 -0.99 -16.96
CA LYS A 74 11.67 0.32 -16.97
C LYS A 74 10.34 0.34 -16.19
N GLY A 75 9.68 -0.81 -16.01
CA GLY A 75 8.45 -0.93 -15.23
C GLY A 75 8.64 -0.61 -13.75
N ILE A 76 9.84 -0.88 -13.21
CA ILE A 76 10.20 -0.49 -11.84
C ILE A 76 10.19 1.04 -11.71
N LEU A 77 10.86 1.75 -12.63
CA LEU A 77 10.87 3.22 -12.66
C LEU A 77 9.45 3.80 -12.81
N THR A 78 8.61 3.21 -13.66
CA THR A 78 7.20 3.62 -13.79
C THR A 78 6.41 3.42 -12.49
N ALA A 79 6.62 2.30 -11.79
CA ALA A 79 5.97 2.03 -10.51
C ALA A 79 6.39 3.05 -9.43
N PHE A 80 7.68 3.42 -9.38
CA PHE A 80 8.14 4.52 -8.53
C PHE A 80 7.50 5.85 -8.92
N ALA A 81 7.45 6.19 -10.21
CA ALA A 81 6.81 7.43 -10.67
C ALA A 81 5.33 7.50 -10.26
N ILE A 82 4.59 6.40 -10.38
CA ILE A 82 3.19 6.31 -9.93
C ILE A 82 3.10 6.46 -8.42
N ALA A 83 3.93 5.73 -7.66
CA ALA A 83 3.94 5.82 -6.20
C ALA A 83 4.29 7.25 -5.72
N GLY A 84 5.19 7.95 -6.42
CA GLY A 84 5.53 9.34 -6.13
C GLY A 84 4.40 10.31 -6.45
N LEU A 85 3.75 10.16 -7.61
CA LEU A 85 2.59 10.97 -7.99
C LEU A 85 1.40 10.78 -7.04
N LEU A 86 1.12 9.53 -6.66
CA LEU A 86 0.08 9.21 -5.67
C LEU A 86 0.47 9.71 -4.27
N GLY A 87 1.71 9.53 -3.85
CA GLY A 87 2.22 10.06 -2.58
C GLY A 87 2.13 11.57 -2.52
N TYR A 88 2.49 12.26 -3.61
CA TYR A 88 2.35 13.71 -3.73
C TYR A 88 0.89 14.16 -3.66
N SER A 89 -0.04 13.38 -4.23
CA SER A 89 -1.47 13.65 -4.16
C SER A 89 -2.05 13.63 -2.76
N ILE A 90 -1.44 12.89 -1.82
CA ILE A 90 -1.91 12.81 -0.43
C ILE A 90 -1.45 14.03 0.40
N GLY A 91 -0.48 14.80 -0.09
CA GLY A 91 0.08 15.95 0.63
C GLY A 91 -0.91 16.98 1.18
N PRO A 92 -1.96 17.41 0.44
CA PRO A 92 -2.93 18.37 0.97
C PRO A 92 -3.83 17.78 2.06
N MET A 93 -4.19 16.50 1.94
CA MET A 93 -4.87 15.76 3.01
C MET A 93 -3.98 15.71 4.26
N LEU A 94 -2.69 15.44 4.08
CA LEU A 94 -1.75 15.39 5.19
C LEU A 94 -1.55 16.76 5.84
N THR A 95 -1.52 17.83 5.05
CA THR A 95 -1.44 19.22 5.52
C THR A 95 -2.63 19.60 6.41
N TYR A 96 -3.84 19.11 6.08
CA TYR A 96 -5.02 19.29 6.93
C TYR A 96 -4.85 18.61 8.30
N TYR A 97 -4.38 17.36 8.34
CA TYR A 97 -4.12 16.66 9.60
C TYR A 97 -2.96 17.27 10.39
N LEU A 98 -1.92 17.78 9.72
CA LEU A 98 -0.79 18.46 10.35
C LEU A 98 -1.16 19.81 10.99
N ALA A 99 -2.23 20.46 10.51
CA ALA A 99 -2.74 21.70 11.09
C ALA A 99 -3.51 21.49 12.41
N MET A 100 -3.84 20.24 12.76
CA MET A 100 -4.47 19.89 14.04
C MET A 100 -3.44 19.85 15.18
N PRO A 101 -3.88 20.04 16.45
CA PRO A 101 -3.03 19.76 17.61
C PRO A 101 -2.49 18.33 17.55
N ASN A 102 -1.17 18.16 17.72
CA ASN A 102 -0.46 16.87 17.61
C ASN A 102 -0.52 16.20 16.22
N GLY A 103 -0.82 16.95 15.15
CA GLY A 103 -0.94 16.40 13.79
C GLY A 103 0.31 15.65 13.29
N ALA A 104 1.50 16.16 13.58
CA ALA A 104 2.76 15.51 13.18
C ALA A 104 2.96 14.14 13.85
N ASP A 105 2.70 14.05 15.16
CA ASP A 105 2.78 12.80 15.90
C ASP A 105 1.71 11.80 15.42
N LEU A 106 0.50 12.28 15.13
CA LEU A 106 -0.59 11.45 14.60
C LEU A 106 -0.22 10.84 13.25
N VAL A 107 0.32 11.65 12.34
CA VAL A 107 0.77 11.20 11.01
C VAL A 107 1.92 10.19 11.13
N PHE A 108 2.90 10.48 11.99
CA PHE A 108 4.03 9.59 12.19
C PHE A 108 3.60 8.26 12.82
N GLN A 109 2.67 8.29 13.77
CA GLN A 109 2.07 7.10 14.38
C GLN A 109 1.24 6.30 13.38
N ALA A 110 0.46 6.95 12.51
CA ALA A 110 -0.31 6.28 11.48
C ALA A 110 0.59 5.61 10.42
N LEU A 111 1.64 6.31 9.97
CA LEU A 111 2.64 5.77 9.04
C LEU A 111 3.38 4.59 9.65
N THR A 112 3.84 4.73 10.89
CA THR A 112 4.61 3.68 11.57
C THR A 112 3.70 2.50 11.93
N GLY A 113 2.49 2.76 12.42
CA GLY A 113 1.52 1.72 12.76
C GLY A 113 1.17 0.85 11.55
N THR A 114 0.83 1.48 10.42
CA THR A 114 0.54 0.74 9.17
C THR A 114 1.77 0.01 8.62
N GLY A 115 2.94 0.66 8.64
CA GLY A 115 4.19 0.05 8.20
C GLY A 115 4.57 -1.17 9.03
N VAL A 116 4.46 -1.08 10.35
CA VAL A 116 4.75 -2.19 11.28
C VAL A 116 3.73 -3.31 11.14
N SER A 117 2.43 -3.02 11.07
CA SER A 117 1.38 -4.04 10.88
C SER A 117 1.57 -4.80 9.56
N PHE A 118 1.82 -4.09 8.46
CA PHE A 118 2.06 -4.70 7.16
C PHE A 118 3.34 -5.55 7.16
N PHE A 119 4.41 -5.05 7.76
CA PHE A 119 5.66 -5.80 7.88
C PHE A 119 5.50 -7.05 8.74
N ALA A 120 4.81 -6.94 9.88
CA ALA A 120 4.56 -8.04 10.81
C ALA A 120 3.77 -9.17 10.13
N ILE A 121 2.67 -8.83 9.43
CA ILE A 121 1.86 -9.83 8.74
C ILE A 121 2.59 -10.41 7.51
N SER A 122 3.38 -9.60 6.79
CA SER A 122 4.21 -10.05 5.67
C SER A 122 5.30 -11.03 6.12
N PHE A 123 5.95 -10.76 7.25
CA PHE A 123 6.94 -11.66 7.85
C PHE A 123 6.29 -12.95 8.36
N TYR A 124 5.11 -12.85 8.98
CA TYR A 124 4.36 -14.01 9.44
C TYR A 124 3.92 -14.91 8.27
N ALA A 125 3.44 -14.32 7.18
CA ALA A 125 3.02 -15.04 5.97
C ALA A 125 4.19 -15.74 5.26
N GLN A 126 5.38 -15.13 5.22
CA GLN A 126 6.57 -15.73 4.58
C GLN A 126 7.16 -16.91 5.37
N ASN A 127 7.09 -16.90 6.70
CA ASN A 127 7.60 -18.00 7.53
C ASN A 127 6.60 -19.14 7.73
N THR A 128 5.31 -18.86 7.56
CA THR A 128 4.24 -19.83 7.77
C THR A 128 4.09 -20.77 6.56
N LYS A 129 4.08 -22.09 6.80
CA LYS A 129 3.76 -23.12 5.78
C LYS A 129 2.26 -23.45 5.67
N LYS A 130 1.41 -22.62 6.26
CA LYS A 130 -0.04 -22.85 6.37
C LYS A 130 -0.74 -22.24 5.17
N ASP A 131 -1.64 -22.99 4.55
CA ASP A 131 -2.43 -22.49 3.44
C ASP A 131 -3.53 -21.56 3.94
N PHE A 132 -3.44 -20.27 3.60
CA PHE A 132 -4.43 -19.24 3.97
C PHE A 132 -5.67 -19.23 3.05
N SER A 133 -5.85 -20.26 2.22
CA SER A 133 -6.96 -20.33 1.25
C SER A 133 -8.34 -20.22 1.93
N PHE A 134 -8.49 -20.75 3.15
CA PHE A 134 -9.71 -20.64 3.95
C PHE A 134 -10.07 -19.18 4.32
N LEU A 135 -9.06 -18.30 4.46
CA LEU A 135 -9.27 -16.90 4.80
C LEU A 135 -9.76 -16.06 3.64
N ASN A 136 -9.60 -16.51 2.38
CA ASN A 136 -9.97 -15.73 1.20
C ASN A 136 -11.46 -15.37 1.18
N GLY A 137 -12.34 -16.36 1.43
CA GLY A 137 -13.79 -16.13 1.48
C GLY A 137 -14.24 -15.22 2.63
N MET A 138 -13.61 -15.36 3.80
CA MET A 138 -13.90 -14.52 4.96
C MET A 138 -13.44 -13.06 4.75
N ILE A 139 -12.24 -12.86 4.22
CA ILE A 139 -11.70 -11.52 3.94
C ILE A 139 -12.55 -10.80 2.89
N PHE A 140 -13.00 -11.51 1.85
CA PHE A 140 -13.86 -10.91 0.83
C PHE A 140 -15.18 -10.41 1.40
N PHE A 141 -15.84 -11.22 2.25
CA PHE A 141 -17.05 -10.80 2.96
C PHE A 141 -16.80 -9.64 3.94
N ALA A 142 -15.69 -9.68 4.69
CA ALA A 142 -15.31 -8.62 5.61
C ALA A 142 -15.08 -7.28 4.89
N MET A 143 -14.40 -7.31 3.74
CA MET A 143 -14.16 -6.12 2.91
C MET A 143 -15.47 -5.51 2.41
N ILE A 144 -16.40 -6.34 1.92
CA ILE A 144 -17.74 -5.89 1.50
C ILE A 144 -18.51 -5.32 2.68
N GLY A 145 -18.46 -5.98 3.85
CA GLY A 145 -19.06 -5.48 5.08
C GLY A 145 -18.54 -4.09 5.43
N ILE A 146 -17.22 -3.89 5.47
CA ILE A 146 -16.60 -2.59 5.75
C ILE A 146 -17.03 -1.52 4.76
N ILE A 147 -17.11 -1.83 3.45
CA ILE A 147 -17.58 -0.87 2.44
C ILE A 147 -19.02 -0.46 2.71
N VAL A 148 -19.91 -1.42 2.96
CA VAL A 148 -21.33 -1.15 3.26
C VAL A 148 -21.47 -0.35 4.56
N LEU A 149 -20.75 -0.73 5.62
CA LEU A 149 -20.73 -0.01 6.89
C LEU A 149 -20.20 1.42 6.74
N SER A 150 -19.19 1.64 5.87
CA SER A 150 -18.64 2.96 5.59
C SER A 150 -19.68 3.86 4.92
N ILE A 151 -20.45 3.32 3.97
CA ILE A 151 -21.53 4.04 3.28
C ILE A 151 -22.67 4.37 4.26
N ILE A 152 -23.06 3.43 5.12
CA ILE A 152 -24.10 3.64 6.13
C ILE A 152 -23.67 4.71 7.15
N ASN A 153 -22.41 4.67 7.61
CA ASN A 153 -21.89 5.69 8.52
C ASN A 153 -21.99 7.10 7.89
N PHE A 154 -21.56 7.22 6.63
CA PHE A 154 -21.57 8.46 5.88
C PHE A 154 -22.97 9.05 5.67
N PHE A 155 -24.01 8.22 5.52
CA PHE A 155 -25.37 8.71 5.25
C PHE A 155 -26.31 8.79 6.47
N PHE A 156 -26.10 7.99 7.52
CA PHE A 156 -27.11 7.80 8.58
C PHE A 156 -26.65 7.99 10.01
N ILE A 157 -25.37 7.76 10.35
CA ILE A 157 -24.95 7.61 11.75
C ILE A 157 -24.08 8.78 12.22
N GLU A 158 -23.15 9.28 11.39
CA GLU A 158 -22.20 10.36 11.70
C GLU A 158 -21.63 10.34 13.14
N SER A 159 -21.43 9.15 13.72
CA SER A 159 -20.98 9.00 15.10
C SER A 159 -19.47 8.79 15.15
N THR A 160 -18.79 9.64 15.92
CA THR A 160 -17.34 9.57 16.16
C THR A 160 -16.89 8.19 16.65
N GLY A 161 -17.71 7.51 17.46
CA GLY A 161 -17.38 6.18 18.00
C GLY A 161 -17.39 5.08 16.93
N PHE A 162 -18.30 5.16 15.96
CA PHE A 162 -18.38 4.19 14.87
C PHE A 162 -17.27 4.41 13.83
N SER A 163 -16.87 5.67 13.60
CA SER A 163 -15.71 6.00 12.77
C SER A 163 -14.40 5.43 13.33
N LEU A 164 -14.18 5.56 14.65
CA LEU A 164 -13.00 4.99 15.33
C LEU A 164 -12.94 3.46 15.21
N PHE A 165 -14.07 2.78 15.43
CA PHE A 165 -14.14 1.32 15.28
C PHE A 165 -13.80 0.89 13.85
N MET A 166 -14.33 1.59 12.85
CA MET A 166 -14.07 1.31 11.45
C MET A 166 -12.60 1.53 11.07
N SER A 167 -11.99 2.64 11.52
CA SER A 167 -10.56 2.86 11.30
C SER A 167 -9.70 1.78 11.93
N PHE A 168 -10.03 1.34 13.14
CA PHE A 168 -9.33 0.22 13.78
C PHE A 168 -9.51 -1.09 12.99
N ALA A 169 -10.72 -1.41 12.56
CA ALA A 169 -11.03 -2.62 11.79
C ALA A 169 -10.42 -2.65 10.39
N ILE A 170 -10.05 -1.49 9.82
CA ILE A 170 -9.42 -1.40 8.50
C ILE A 170 -7.89 -1.52 8.60
N VAL A 171 -7.30 -0.97 9.66
CA VAL A 171 -5.84 -0.91 9.82
C VAL A 171 -5.27 -2.24 10.36
N LEU A 172 -6.08 -3.03 11.08
CA LEU A 172 -5.70 -4.28 11.75
C LEU A 172 -6.33 -5.50 11.07
#